data_AF-A0A7L1E8S5-F1
#
_entry.id   AF-A0A7L1E8S5-F1
#
_cell.length_a   1.000
_cell.length_b   1.000
_cell.length_c   1.000
_cell.angle_alpha   90.00
_cell.angle_beta   90.00
_cell.angle_gamma   90.00
#
_symmetry.space_group_name_H-M   'P 1'
#
loop_
_entity.id
_entity.type
_entity.pdbx_description
1 polymer ?
#
loop_
_entity_poly.entity_id
_entity_poly.type
_entity_poly.pdbx_seq_one_letter_code
_entity_poly.pdbx_strand_id
1 'polypeptide(L)'
;SGPMWAYILAHEDAVSLWRSLMGPTKVFRARHSDPGSIRGAYGLTDTRNTTHGSDSPASASREIAFFFPEFDERRWLEREEPRWRCGELRYSAAERVH
;
A
#
# COMPACT_ATOMS: atom_id res chain seq x y z
N SER A 1 -17.09 -6.67 11.50
CA SER A 1 -16.38 -7.23 10.33
C SER A 1 -17.14 -6.85 9.08
N GLY A 2 -16.47 -6.53 7.98
CA GLY A 2 -17.09 -6.01 6.76
C GLY A 2 -16.15 -6.17 5.55
N PRO A 3 -16.59 -5.78 4.34
CA PRO A 3 -15.75 -5.86 3.15
C PRO A 3 -14.49 -5.02 3.31
N MET A 4 -13.39 -5.50 2.72
CA MET A 4 -12.11 -4.79 2.69
C MET A 4 -11.63 -4.65 1.25
N TRP A 5 -10.79 -3.64 1.01
CA TRP A 5 -10.16 -3.41 -0.28
C TRP A 5 -8.68 -3.77 -0.16
N ALA A 6 -8.20 -4.61 -1.07
CA ALA A 6 -6.78 -4.92 -1.22
C ALA A 6 -6.26 -4.25 -2.50
N TYR A 7 -5.05 -3.69 -2.42
CA TYR A 7 -4.39 -3.01 -3.52
C TYR A 7 -2.91 -3.42 -3.56
N ILE A 8 -2.35 -3.46 -4.77
CA ILE A 8 -0.90 -3.49 -4.99
C ILE A 8 -0.51 -2.06 -5.38
N LEU A 9 0.41 -1.45 -4.64
CA LEU A 9 0.87 -0.09 -4.87
C LEU A 9 2.31 -0.12 -5.40
N ALA A 10 2.60 0.72 -6.39
CA ALA A 10 3.91 0.84 -7.02
C ALA A 10 4.50 2.24 -6.81
N HIS A 11 5.74 2.30 -6.33
CA HIS A 11 6.55 3.51 -6.19
C HIS A 11 8.00 3.11 -5.86
N GLU A 12 8.96 3.99 -6.14
CA GLU A 12 10.31 3.88 -5.57
C GLU A 12 10.22 3.98 -4.04
N ASP A 13 10.69 2.99 -3.28
CA ASP A 13 10.47 2.92 -1.83
C ASP A 13 8.98 2.79 -1.39
N ALA A 14 8.13 2.15 -2.20
CA ALA A 14 6.69 2.00 -1.95
C ALA A 14 6.32 1.58 -0.53
N VAL A 15 7.05 0.61 0.05
CA VAL A 15 6.80 0.13 1.42
C VAL A 15 7.01 1.26 2.43
N SER A 16 8.16 1.93 2.38
CA SER A 16 8.51 3.02 3.29
C SER A 16 7.54 4.19 3.14
N LEU A 17 7.23 4.58 1.89
CA LEU A 17 6.34 5.68 1.59
C LEU A 17 4.91 5.40 2.07
N TRP A 18 4.38 4.21 1.78
CA TRP A 18 3.05 3.82 2.26
C TRP A 18 2.97 3.81 3.79
N ARG A 19 4.01 3.31 4.46
CA ARG A 19 4.08 3.33 5.92
C ARG A 19 4.12 4.74 6.50
N SER A 20 4.83 5.65 5.84
CA SER A 20 4.84 7.07 6.19
C SER A 20 3.44 7.67 6.05
N LEU A 21 2.77 7.48 4.91
CA LEU A 21 1.41 7.96 4.66
C LEU A 21 0.37 7.41 5.64
N MET A 22 0.49 6.12 6.01
CA MET A 22 -0.38 5.51 7.01
C MET A 22 -0.18 6.13 8.40
N GLY A 23 1.04 6.53 8.74
CA GLY A 23 1.42 7.02 10.06
C GLY A 23 1.55 5.91 11.12
N PRO A 24 1.85 6.29 12.38
CA PRO A 24 2.10 5.35 13.47
C PRO A 24 0.94 4.38 13.72
N THR A 25 1.25 3.12 14.06
CA THR A 25 0.23 2.06 14.29
C THR A 25 -0.76 2.43 15.40
N LYS A 26 -0.28 3.06 16.48
CA LYS A 26 -1.11 3.51 17.60
C LYS A 26 -1.81 4.81 17.24
N VAL A 27 -3.13 4.80 17.21
CA VAL A 27 -3.94 5.94 16.72
C VAL A 27 -3.69 7.20 17.56
N PHE A 28 -3.58 7.04 18.88
CA PHE A 28 -3.26 8.18 19.76
C PHE A 28 -1.91 8.82 19.39
N ARG A 29 -0.89 8.01 19.08
CA ARG A 29 0.41 8.51 18.65
C ARG A 29 0.28 9.21 17.28
N ALA A 30 -0.42 8.58 16.33
CA ALA A 30 -0.63 9.16 15.01
C ALA A 30 -1.32 10.53 15.09
N ARG A 31 -2.40 10.67 15.86
CA ARG A 31 -3.09 11.95 16.06
C ARG A 31 -2.21 13.05 16.65
N HIS A 32 -1.21 12.68 17.45
CA HIS A 32 -0.33 13.65 18.09
C HIS A 32 0.90 14.00 17.24
N SER A 33 1.58 12.99 16.66
CA SER A 33 2.82 13.21 15.91
C SER A 33 2.59 13.51 14.43
N ASP A 34 1.52 12.97 13.85
CA ASP A 34 1.21 13.08 12.43
C ASP A 34 -0.31 13.07 12.18
N PRO A 35 -1.03 14.14 12.57
CA PRO A 35 -2.49 14.23 12.41
C PRO A 35 -2.95 14.17 10.96
N GLY A 36 -2.06 14.46 9.99
CA GLY A 36 -2.34 14.39 8.56
C GLY A 36 -2.25 12.98 7.98
N SER A 37 -1.58 12.05 8.66
CA SER A 37 -1.55 10.64 8.26
C SER A 37 -2.94 10.01 8.24
N ILE A 38 -3.10 8.92 7.48
CA ILE A 38 -4.38 8.21 7.37
C ILE A 38 -4.88 7.75 8.76
N ARG A 39 -3.98 7.23 9.61
CA ARG A 39 -4.33 6.81 10.98
C ARG A 39 -4.62 7.98 11.90
N GLY A 40 -3.94 9.11 11.73
CA GLY A 40 -4.20 10.34 12.47
C GLY A 40 -5.60 10.89 12.16
N ALA A 41 -5.93 10.98 10.88
CA ALA A 41 -7.19 11.55 10.40
C ALA A 41 -8.40 10.63 10.61
N TYR A 42 -8.24 9.32 10.38
CA TYR A 42 -9.39 8.39 10.28
C TYR A 42 -9.36 7.24 11.29
N GLY A 43 -8.26 7.02 12.02
CA GLY A 43 -8.17 5.95 12.99
C GLY A 43 -9.10 6.18 14.18
N LEU A 44 -9.76 5.11 14.66
CA LEU A 44 -10.68 5.16 15.81
C LEU A 44 -10.05 4.57 17.08
N THR A 45 -9.43 3.40 16.95
CA THR A 45 -8.75 2.68 18.05
C THR A 45 -7.50 1.98 17.51
N ASP A 46 -6.63 1.48 18.38
CA ASP A 46 -5.40 0.78 17.96
C ASP A 46 -5.67 -0.47 17.10
N THR A 47 -6.83 -1.10 17.27
CA THR A 47 -7.30 -2.24 16.45
C THR A 47 -8.20 -1.84 15.29
N ARG A 48 -8.63 -0.57 15.23
CA ARG A 48 -9.44 0.02 14.16
C ARG A 48 -8.72 1.27 13.63
N ASN A 49 -7.53 1.05 13.09
CA ASN A 49 -6.64 2.09 12.58
C ASN A 49 -6.73 2.23 11.04
N THR A 50 -7.82 1.77 10.44
CA THR A 50 -8.22 2.04 9.05
C THR A 50 -7.41 1.34 7.95
N THR A 51 -6.09 1.18 8.10
CA THR A 51 -5.21 0.66 7.03
C THR A 51 -4.18 -0.35 7.50
N HIS A 52 -3.90 -1.31 6.62
CA HIS A 52 -2.78 -2.24 6.69
C HIS A 52 -1.75 -1.92 5.59
N GLY A 53 -0.52 -2.32 5.83
CA GLY A 53 0.53 -2.29 4.82
C GLY A 53 1.72 -3.09 5.30
N SER A 54 2.38 -3.73 4.35
CA SER A 54 3.56 -4.56 4.57
C SER A 54 4.68 -3.77 5.27
N ASP A 55 5.53 -4.46 6.03
CA ASP A 55 6.62 -3.85 6.82
C ASP A 55 7.98 -3.87 6.12
N SER A 56 8.10 -4.71 5.09
CA SER A 56 9.33 -5.01 4.38
C SER A 56 9.01 -5.53 2.96
N PRO A 57 9.93 -5.43 1.99
CA PRO A 57 9.75 -6.03 0.67
C PRO A 57 9.42 -7.52 0.73
N ALA A 58 10.09 -8.28 1.61
CA ALA A 58 9.82 -9.71 1.79
C ALA A 58 8.40 -9.99 2.34
N SER A 59 7.88 -9.14 3.23
CA SER A 59 6.47 -9.24 3.64
C SER A 59 5.51 -8.86 2.53
N ALA A 60 5.85 -7.85 1.72
CA ALA A 60 5.02 -7.41 0.60
C ALA A 60 4.85 -8.51 -0.43
N SER A 61 5.94 -9.16 -0.88
CA SER A 61 5.86 -10.28 -1.84
C SER A 61 5.02 -11.44 -1.30
N ARG A 62 5.13 -11.77 0.00
CA ARG A 62 4.30 -12.81 0.64
C ARG A 62 2.82 -12.42 0.68
N GLU A 63 2.51 -11.18 1.05
CA GLU A 63 1.13 -10.68 1.13
C GLU A 63 0.50 -10.57 -0.27
N ILE A 64 1.25 -10.08 -1.26
CA ILE A 64 0.82 -10.01 -2.66
C ILE A 64 0.47 -11.42 -3.18
N ALA A 65 1.36 -12.40 -3.00
CA ALA A 65 1.10 -13.77 -3.43
C ALA A 65 -0.11 -14.40 -2.72
N PHE A 66 -0.40 -14.01 -1.48
CA PHE A 66 -1.56 -14.48 -0.73
C PHE A 66 -2.88 -13.87 -1.25
N PHE A 67 -2.93 -12.56 -1.47
CA PHE A 67 -4.16 -11.86 -1.88
C PHE A 67 -4.41 -11.90 -3.39
N PHE A 68 -3.35 -12.00 -4.21
CA PHE A 68 -3.40 -11.93 -5.66
C PHE A 68 -2.55 -13.05 -6.28
N PRO A 69 -2.97 -14.33 -6.16
CA PRO A 69 -2.17 -15.47 -6.63
C PRO A 69 -1.93 -15.48 -8.15
N GLU A 70 -2.77 -14.77 -8.91
CA GLU A 70 -2.64 -14.60 -10.37
C GLU A 70 -1.68 -13.46 -10.77
N PHE A 71 -1.20 -12.65 -9.80
CA PHE A 71 -0.30 -11.55 -10.08
C PHE A 71 1.15 -12.04 -10.12
N ASP A 72 1.79 -11.90 -11.28
CA ASP A 72 3.20 -12.21 -11.48
C ASP A 72 4.08 -10.99 -11.15
N GLU A 73 4.49 -10.90 -9.88
CA GLU A 73 5.35 -9.83 -9.36
C GLU A 73 6.66 -9.71 -10.15
N ARG A 74 7.25 -10.85 -10.53
CA ARG A 74 8.52 -10.89 -11.25
C ARG A 74 8.37 -10.30 -12.64
N ARG A 75 7.34 -10.73 -13.38
CA ARG A 75 7.03 -10.17 -14.70
C ARG A 75 6.78 -8.66 -14.61
N TRP A 76 6.03 -8.22 -13.60
CA TRP A 76 5.76 -6.79 -13.41
C TRP A 76 7.05 -6.00 -13.19
N LEU A 77 7.93 -6.45 -12.28
CA LEU A 77 9.22 -5.81 -12.01
C LEU A 77 10.14 -5.77 -13.23
N GLU A 78 10.17 -6.84 -14.03
CA GLU A 78 11.09 -6.95 -15.17
C GLU A 78 10.59 -6.16 -16.41
N ARG A 79 9.27 -6.03 -16.60
CA ARG A 79 8.70 -5.55 -17.87
C ARG A 79 7.83 -4.30 -17.76
N GLU A 80 7.13 -4.14 -16.64
CA GLU A 80 6.09 -3.11 -16.49
C GLU A 80 6.57 -1.95 -15.61
N GLU A 81 7.30 -2.23 -14.54
CA GLU A 81 7.87 -1.20 -13.65
C GLU A 81 8.75 -0.18 -14.40
N PRO A 82 9.67 -0.58 -15.30
CA PRO A 82 10.49 0.39 -16.02
C PRO A 82 9.65 1.30 -16.93
N ARG A 83 8.59 0.75 -17.52
CA ARG A 83 7.67 1.48 -18.40
C ARG A 83 6.75 2.41 -17.62
N TRP A 84 6.33 1.99 -16.44
CA TRP A 84 5.62 2.82 -15.46
C TRP A 84 6.48 4.01 -15.03
N ARG A 85 7.76 3.77 -14.70
CA ARG A 85 8.70 4.82 -14.30
C ARG A 85 8.97 5.84 -15.42
N CYS A 86 9.01 5.39 -16.67
CA CYS A 86 9.14 6.27 -17.84
C CYS A 86 7.83 6.99 -18.25
N GLY A 87 6.72 6.74 -17.54
CA GLY A 87 5.41 7.35 -17.82
C GLY A 87 4.68 6.78 -19.04
N GLU A 88 5.17 5.67 -19.61
CA GLU A 88 4.53 4.95 -20.72
C GLU A 88 3.31 4.14 -20.25
N LEU A 89 3.35 3.69 -19.01
CA LEU A 89 2.31 2.87 -18.39
C LEU A 89 1.60 3.74 -17.34
N ARG A 90 0.30 3.97 -17.53
CA ARG A 90 -0.50 4.92 -16.74
C ARG A 90 -1.67 4.19 -16.10
N TYR A 91 -1.90 4.49 -14.82
CA TYR A 91 -3.06 4.00 -14.08
C TYR A 91 -4.37 4.22 -14.84
N SER A 92 -5.06 3.12 -15.16
CA SER A 92 -6.42 3.12 -15.68
C SER A 92 -7.41 3.05 -14.52
N ALA A 93 -8.17 4.12 -14.30
CA ALA A 93 -9.21 4.14 -13.26
C ALA A 93 -10.35 3.14 -13.51
N ALA A 94 -10.60 2.79 -14.78
CA ALA A 94 -11.63 1.83 -15.18
C ALA A 94 -11.22 0.38 -14.83
N GLU A 95 -9.98 0.03 -15.18
CA GLU A 95 -9.45 -1.33 -14.98
C GLU A 95 -8.83 -1.51 -13.58
N ARG A 96 -8.57 -0.40 -12.87
CA ARG A 96 -7.86 -0.34 -11.58
C ARG A 96 -6.47 -0.98 -11.62
N VAL A 97 -5.87 -1.04 -12.80
CA VAL A 97 -4.51 -1.50 -13.04
C VAL A 97 -3.71 -0.41 -13.74
N HIS A 98 -2.39 -0.51 -13.58
CA HIS A 98 -1.41 0.33 -14.27
C HIS A 98 -1.29 -0.05 -15.76
#